data_AF-A0A8X6MGK2-F1
#
_entry.id   AF-A0A8X6MGK2-F1
#
_cell.length_a   1.000
_cell.length_b   1.000
_cell.length_c   1.000
_cell.angle_alpha   90.00
_cell.angle_beta   90.00
_cell.angle_gamma   90.00
#
_symmetry.space_group_name_H-M   'P 1'
#
loop_
_entity.id
_entity.type
_entity.pdbx_description
1 polymer ?
#
loop_
_entity_poly.entity_id
_entity_poly.type
_entity_poly.pdbx_seq_one_letter_code
_entity_poly.pdbx_strand_id
1 'polypeptide(L)'
;MISLPKIDRNNAFSKTASIRNNALLTSYKVAHRIAKCKKPHTIAEELILQAAVGKENIMVGKSVGKLLLKVNLSINTTSRRMRHMAKNINDQSIEKVKEVEFALVRSIYG
;
A
#
# COMPACT_ATOMS: atom_id res chain seq x y z
N MET A 1 11.49 -37.48 25.52
CA MET A 1 10.75 -36.19 25.53
C MET A 1 11.23 -35.37 24.34
N ILE A 2 10.35 -35.08 23.40
CA ILE A 2 10.70 -34.32 22.18
C ILE A 2 10.77 -32.84 22.58
N SER A 3 11.96 -32.24 22.49
CA SER A 3 12.14 -30.81 22.70
C SER A 3 11.39 -30.03 21.62
N LEU A 4 10.45 -29.17 22.03
CA LEU A 4 9.80 -28.23 21.12
C LEU A 4 10.82 -27.21 20.61
N PRO A 5 10.80 -26.84 19.31
CA PRO A 5 11.70 -25.84 18.77
C PRO A 5 11.45 -24.51 19.47
N LYS A 6 12.51 -23.91 20.02
CA LYS A 6 12.46 -22.58 20.62
C LYS A 6 12.16 -21.57 19.51
N ILE A 7 10.93 -21.06 19.48
CA ILE A 7 10.54 -19.99 18.57
C ILE A 7 11.22 -18.71 19.04
N ASP A 8 12.20 -18.24 18.28
CA ASP A 8 12.81 -16.92 18.45
C ASP A 8 11.77 -15.83 18.13
N ARG A 9 11.10 -15.36 19.18
CA ARG A 9 10.01 -14.38 19.10
C ARG A 9 10.48 -13.03 18.52
N ASN A 10 11.75 -12.67 18.70
CA ASN A 10 12.28 -11.38 18.27
C ASN A 10 12.44 -11.34 16.74
N ASN A 11 12.87 -12.45 16.13
CA ASN A 11 12.93 -12.61 14.69
C ASN A 11 11.53 -12.73 14.04
N ALA A 12 10.57 -13.34 14.74
CA ALA A 12 9.19 -13.44 14.24
C ALA A 12 8.47 -12.09 14.18
N PHE A 13 8.68 -11.21 15.18
CA PHE A 13 8.07 -9.89 15.23
C PHE A 13 8.60 -8.97 14.12
N SER A 14 9.93 -8.92 13.92
CA SER A 14 10.57 -8.11 12.88
C SER A 14 10.13 -8.55 11.47
N LYS A 15 10.09 -9.87 11.23
CA LYS A 15 9.60 -10.44 9.96
C LYS A 15 8.14 -10.09 9.70
N THR A 16 7.29 -10.15 10.72
CA THR A 16 5.86 -9.81 10.59
C THR A 16 5.65 -8.31 10.36
N ALA A 17 6.44 -7.45 11.00
CA ALA A 17 6.43 -6.01 10.75
C ALA A 17 6.85 -5.66 9.31
N SER A 18 7.92 -6.32 8.81
CA SER A 18 8.35 -6.19 7.41
C SER A 18 7.26 -6.61 6.42
N ILE A 19 6.59 -7.75 6.66
CA ILE A 19 5.47 -8.22 5.84
C ILE A 19 4.32 -7.21 5.83
N ARG A 20 3.97 -6.62 6.98
CA ARG A 20 2.91 -5.59 7.06
C ARG A 20 3.26 -4.34 6.27
N ASN A 21 4.48 -3.83 6.40
CA ASN A 21 4.93 -2.65 5.64
C ASN A 21 4.95 -2.92 4.13
N ASN A 22 5.44 -4.09 3.73
CA ASN A 22 5.44 -4.50 2.32
C ASN A 22 4.02 -4.68 1.77
N ALA A 23 3.10 -5.24 2.55
CA ALA A 23 1.69 -5.35 2.19
C ALA A 23 1.05 -3.96 2.02
N LEU A 24 1.34 -3.04 2.94
CA LEU A 24 0.87 -1.66 2.84
C LEU A 24 1.41 -0.96 1.59
N LEU A 25 2.71 -1.02 1.33
CA LEU A 25 3.32 -0.44 0.14
C LEU A 25 2.72 -1.02 -1.15
N THR A 26 2.59 -2.35 -1.21
CA THR A 26 2.01 -3.06 -2.36
C THR A 26 0.60 -2.58 -2.63
N SER A 27 -0.21 -2.44 -1.59
CA SER A 27 -1.59 -2.01 -1.72
C SER A 27 -1.75 -0.55 -2.19
N TYR A 28 -0.84 0.36 -1.82
CA TYR A 28 -0.77 1.71 -2.41
C TYR A 28 -0.41 1.66 -3.89
N LYS A 29 0.58 0.82 -4.27
CA LYS A 29 0.97 0.64 -5.67
C LYS A 29 -0.18 0.10 -6.53
N VAL A 30 -0.95 -0.85 -6.02
CA VAL A 30 -2.14 -1.38 -6.72
C VAL A 30 -3.20 -0.30 -6.87
N ALA A 31 -3.53 0.43 -5.80
CA ALA A 31 -4.49 1.53 -5.83
C ALA A 31 -4.10 2.61 -6.86
N HIS A 32 -2.82 2.97 -6.91
CA HIS A 32 -2.30 3.93 -7.88
C HIS A 32 -2.41 3.44 -9.33
N ARG A 33 -2.11 2.16 -9.59
CA ARG A 33 -2.27 1.57 -10.92
C ARG A 33 -3.73 1.56 -11.38
N ILE A 34 -4.66 1.18 -10.50
CA ILE A 34 -6.10 1.19 -10.79
C ILE A 34 -6.55 2.61 -11.14
N ALA A 35 -6.13 3.61 -10.36
CA ALA A 35 -6.42 5.02 -10.59
C ALA A 35 -5.88 5.48 -11.96
N LYS A 36 -4.62 5.17 -12.29
CA LYS A 36 -4.01 5.49 -13.58
C LYS A 36 -4.75 4.87 -14.76
N CYS A 37 -5.23 3.64 -14.62
CA CYS A 37 -6.01 2.95 -15.65
C CYS A 37 -7.48 3.40 -15.71
N LYS A 38 -7.91 4.37 -14.88
CA LYS A 38 -9.31 4.83 -14.75
C LYS A 38 -10.31 3.70 -14.52
N LYS A 39 -9.88 2.64 -13.81
CA LYS A 39 -10.73 1.49 -13.52
C LYS A 39 -11.47 1.67 -12.19
N PRO A 40 -12.66 1.07 -12.02
CA PRO A 40 -13.33 1.05 -10.74
C PRO A 40 -12.49 0.29 -9.71
N HIS A 41 -12.59 0.69 -8.46
CA HIS A 41 -11.88 0.05 -7.34
C HIS A 41 -12.32 -1.41 -7.11
N THR A 42 -13.46 -1.84 -7.67
CA THR A 42 -13.95 -3.23 -7.66
C THR A 42 -13.00 -4.19 -8.38
N ILE A 43 -12.26 -3.70 -9.38
CA ILE A 43 -11.31 -4.51 -10.16
C ILE A 43 -10.17 -5.09 -9.31
N ALA A 44 -9.88 -4.46 -8.16
CA ALA A 44 -8.85 -4.90 -7.23
C ALA A 44 -9.20 -6.27 -6.61
N GLU A 45 -10.43 -6.43 -6.15
CA GLU A 45 -10.90 -7.66 -5.50
C GLU A 45 -11.32 -8.71 -6.54
N GLU A 46 -12.08 -8.31 -7.56
CA GLU A 46 -12.67 -9.24 -8.52
C GLU A 46 -11.63 -9.90 -9.43
N LEU A 47 -10.62 -9.15 -9.86
CA LEU A 47 -9.65 -9.61 -10.87
C LEU A 47 -8.23 -9.65 -10.34
N ILE A 48 -7.73 -8.57 -9.73
CA ILE A 48 -6.31 -8.49 -9.35
C ILE A 48 -5.99 -9.47 -8.20
N LEU A 49 -6.82 -9.51 -7.17
CA LEU A 49 -6.63 -10.42 -6.03
C LEU A 49 -6.84 -11.88 -6.43
N GLN A 50 -7.89 -12.17 -7.20
CA GLN A 50 -8.18 -13.53 -7.69
C GLN A 50 -7.10 -14.05 -8.63
N ALA A 51 -6.62 -13.23 -9.56
CA ALA A 51 -5.57 -13.62 -10.50
C ALA A 51 -4.23 -13.84 -9.79
N ALA A 52 -3.89 -13.01 -8.79
CA ALA A 52 -2.71 -13.21 -7.97
C ALA A 52 -2.81 -14.54 -7.20
N VAL A 53 -3.80 -14.68 -6.32
CA VAL A 53 -3.95 -15.89 -5.50
C VAL A 53 -4.04 -17.17 -6.35
N GLY A 54 -4.79 -17.14 -7.46
CA GLY A 54 -4.91 -18.28 -8.37
C GLY A 54 -3.58 -18.66 -9.05
N LYS A 55 -2.88 -17.68 -9.64
CA LYS A 55 -1.64 -17.92 -10.37
C LYS A 55 -0.50 -18.31 -9.43
N GLU A 56 -0.35 -17.65 -8.28
CA GLU A 56 0.69 -18.01 -7.30
C GLU A 56 0.45 -19.40 -6.69
N ASN A 57 -0.80 -19.79 -6.45
CA ASN A 57 -1.11 -21.15 -5.96
C ASN A 57 -0.69 -22.24 -6.96
N ILE A 58 -0.82 -21.98 -8.26
CA ILE A 58 -0.45 -22.91 -9.33
C ILE A 58 1.06 -22.92 -9.57
N MET A 59 1.70 -21.74 -9.61
CA MET A 59 3.12 -21.62 -10.02
C MET A 59 4.13 -21.76 -8.87
N VAL A 60 3.77 -21.32 -7.66
CA VAL A 60 4.72 -21.18 -6.53
C VAL A 60 4.27 -21.97 -5.31
N GLY A 61 2.96 -22.21 -5.18
CA GLY A 61 2.36 -23.03 -4.14
C GLY A 61 1.50 -22.26 -3.15
N LYS A 62 0.61 -22.99 -2.47
CA LYS A 62 -0.47 -22.44 -1.62
C LYS A 62 0.00 -21.55 -0.46
N SER A 63 1.24 -21.68 -0.01
CA SER A 63 1.81 -20.88 1.09
C SER A 63 1.99 -19.41 0.68
N VAL A 64 2.36 -19.14 -0.57
CA VAL A 64 2.57 -17.79 -1.10
C VAL A 64 1.24 -17.11 -1.39
N GLY A 65 0.25 -17.83 -1.92
CA GLY A 65 -1.11 -17.30 -2.08
C GLY A 65 -1.71 -16.78 -0.76
N LYS A 66 -1.46 -17.47 0.35
CA LYS A 66 -1.87 -17.01 1.70
C LYS A 66 -1.17 -15.73 2.16
N LEU A 67 0.06 -15.47 1.71
CA LEU A 67 0.74 -14.21 2.01
C LEU A 67 0.12 -13.04 1.25
N LEU A 68 -0.37 -13.27 0.03
CA LEU A 68 -1.03 -12.26 -0.79
C LEU A 68 -2.38 -11.84 -0.23
N LEU A 69 -3.10 -12.76 0.41
CA LEU A 69 -4.32 -12.42 1.18
C LEU A 69 -4.05 -11.45 2.34
N LYS A 70 -2.81 -11.32 2.81
CA LYS A 70 -2.46 -10.30 3.82
C LYS A 70 -2.37 -8.89 3.23
N VAL A 71 -2.28 -8.76 1.91
CA VAL A 71 -2.41 -7.46 1.24
C VAL A 71 -3.89 -7.07 1.26
N ASN A 72 -4.25 -6.16 2.16
CA ASN A 72 -5.60 -5.61 2.22
C ASN A 72 -5.89 -4.78 0.95
N LEU A 73 -6.38 -5.43 -0.11
CA LEU A 73 -6.83 -4.82 -1.36
C LEU A 73 -8.33 -4.49 -1.36
N SER A 74 -8.99 -4.55 -0.20
CA SER A 74 -10.43 -4.40 -0.20
C SER A 74 -10.91 -3.12 -0.88
N ILE A 75 -12.09 -3.15 -1.49
CA ILE A 75 -12.69 -2.00 -2.20
C ILE A 75 -12.59 -0.71 -1.35
N ASN A 76 -12.94 -0.84 -0.07
CA ASN A 76 -12.92 0.25 0.90
C ASN A 76 -11.49 0.72 1.21
N THR A 77 -10.50 -0.18 1.28
CA THR A 77 -9.10 0.21 1.54
C THR A 77 -8.45 0.82 0.31
N THR A 78 -8.70 0.29 -0.89
CA THR A 78 -8.17 0.80 -2.16
C THR A 78 -8.70 2.21 -2.43
N SER A 79 -10.00 2.44 -2.26
CA SER A 79 -10.62 3.77 -2.41
C SER A 79 -10.10 4.78 -1.38
N ARG A 80 -9.93 4.37 -0.12
CA ARG A 80 -9.35 5.23 0.93
C ARG A 80 -7.91 5.62 0.59
N ARG A 81 -7.09 4.68 0.09
CA ARG A 81 -5.70 4.97 -0.32
C ARG A 81 -5.64 5.91 -1.51
N MET A 82 -6.52 5.76 -2.49
CA MET A 82 -6.64 6.71 -3.61
C MET A 82 -6.95 8.12 -3.11
N ARG A 83 -7.94 8.27 -2.22
CA ARG A 83 -8.27 9.56 -1.60
C ARG A 83 -7.11 10.13 -0.80
N HIS A 84 -6.41 9.30 -0.02
CA HIS A 84 -5.25 9.72 0.77
C HIS A 84 -4.12 10.23 -0.13
N MET A 85 -3.81 9.53 -1.23
CA MET A 85 -2.81 9.99 -2.20
C MET A 85 -3.23 11.32 -2.84
N ALA A 86 -4.49 11.46 -3.24
CA ALA A 86 -5.00 12.70 -3.83
C ALA A 86 -4.89 13.87 -2.84
N LYS A 87 -5.30 13.66 -1.58
CA LYS A 87 -5.17 14.66 -0.52
C LYS A 87 -3.71 15.06 -0.31
N ASN A 88 -2.81 14.09 -0.19
CA ASN A 88 -1.39 14.36 0.02
C ASN A 88 -0.77 15.19 -1.13
N ILE A 89 -1.12 14.89 -2.38
CA ILE A 89 -0.65 15.68 -3.54
C ILE A 89 -1.19 17.12 -3.47
N ASN A 90 -2.46 17.27 -3.11
CA ASN A 90 -3.07 18.59 -2.95
C ASN A 90 -2.40 19.40 -1.83
N ASP A 91 -2.17 18.78 -0.67
CA ASP A 91 -1.53 19.41 0.48
C ASP A 91 -0.11 19.89 0.12
N GLN A 92 0.70 19.06 -0.57
CA GLN A 92 2.02 19.44 -1.08
C GLN A 92 1.97 20.58 -2.10
N SER A 93 0.92 20.65 -2.91
CA SER A 93 0.76 21.71 -3.90
C SER A 93 0.42 23.04 -3.23
N ILE A 94 -0.47 23.02 -2.23
CA ILE A 94 -0.82 24.19 -1.42
C ILE A 94 0.41 24.71 -0.67
N GLU A 95 1.20 23.81 -0.08
CA GLU A 95 2.41 24.18 0.65
C GLU A 95 3.40 24.93 -0.24
N LYS A 96 3.68 24.41 -1.45
CA LYS A 96 4.56 25.09 -2.42
C LYS A 96 4.04 26.45 -2.85
N VAL A 97 2.73 26.60 -3.06
CA VAL A 97 2.14 27.90 -3.41
C VAL A 97 2.34 28.91 -2.28
N LYS A 98 2.12 28.48 -1.03
CA LYS A 98 2.36 29.32 0.15
C LYS A 98 3.82 29.70 0.30
N GLU A 99 4.76 28.78 0.07
CA GLU A 99 6.20 29.08 0.12
C GLU A 99 6.58 30.18 -0.88
N VAL A 100 6.07 30.10 -2.10
CA VAL A 100 6.29 31.13 -3.13
C VAL A 100 5.66 32.46 -2.73
N GLU A 101 4.43 32.44 -2.22
CA GLU A 101 3.74 33.65 -1.72
C GLU A 101 4.53 34.32 -0.60
N PHE A 102 4.98 33.56 0.40
CA PHE A 102 5.80 34.09 1.49
C PHE A 102 7.13 34.66 0.98
N ALA A 103 7.78 34.01 0.02
CA ALA A 103 9.03 34.50 -0.57
C ALA A 103 8.82 35.84 -1.31
N LEU A 104 7.72 35.98 -2.07
CA LEU A 104 7.38 37.22 -2.77
C LEU A 104 7.08 38.35 -1.80
N VAL A 105 6.24 38.10 -0.78
CA VAL A 105 5.91 39.11 0.24
C VAL A 105 7.19 39.59 0.95
N ARG A 106 8.10 38.68 1.30
CA ARG A 106 9.38 39.04 1.93
C ARG A 106 10.29 39.86 1.02
N SER A 107 10.21 39.68 -0.29
CA SER A 107 11.00 40.44 -1.27
C SER A 107 10.48 41.86 -1.52
N ILE A 108 9.19 42.12 -1.25
CA ILE A 108 8.56 43.42 -1.48
C ILE A 108 8.66 44.33 -0.25
N TYR A 109 8.55 43.74 0.95
CA TYR A 109 8.49 44.47 2.22
C TYR A 109 9.74 44.30 3.10
N GLY A 110 10.73 43.53 2.64
CA GLY A 110 12.00 43.28 3.33
C GLY A 110 13.15 44.11 2.80
#